data_AF-A0A1W9WMJ2-F1
#
_entry.id   AF-A0A1W9WMJ2-F1
#
_cell.length_a   1.000
_cell.length_b   1.000
_cell.length_c   1.000
_cell.angle_alpha   90.00
_cell.angle_beta   90.00
_cell.angle_gamma   90.00
#
_symmetry.space_group_name_H-M   'P 1'
#
loop_
_entity.id
_entity.type
_entity.pdbx_description
1 polymer ?
#
loop_
_entity_poly.entity_id
_entity_poly.type
_entity_poly.pdbx_seq_one_letter_code
_entity_poly.pdbx_strand_id
1 'polypeptide(L)' 'MPHSSQQIVFNVDDLLTTLEPLIRRIIREELADFAHLNTFYLEPNTPLYNDMQDIEKRALLGKVKLYS' A
#
# COMPACT_ATOMS: atom_id res chain seq x y z
N MET A 1 -13.93 35.83 26.48
CA MET A 1 -13.57 35.58 25.08
C MET A 1 -14.12 34.21 24.70
N PRO A 2 -15.05 34.07 23.73
CA PRO A 2 -15.49 32.76 23.30
C PRO A 2 -14.41 32.17 22.37
N HIS A 3 -13.86 31.01 22.74
CA HIS A 3 -13.06 30.21 21.82
C HIS A 3 -14.00 29.52 20.84
N SER A 4 -14.06 30.04 19.61
CA SER A 4 -14.72 29.37 18.50
C SER A 4 -13.92 28.11 18.17
N SER A 5 -14.44 26.94 18.54
CA SER A 5 -13.91 25.66 18.09
C SER A 5 -14.10 25.58 16.58
N GLN A 6 -13.06 25.90 15.82
CA GLN A 6 -13.06 25.78 14.37
C GLN A 6 -13.17 24.28 14.03
N GLN A 7 -14.34 23.86 13.58
CA GLN A 7 -14.57 22.50 13.11
C GLN A 7 -13.78 22.34 11.81
N ILE A 8 -12.65 21.62 11.86
CA ILE A 8 -11.88 21.29 10.67
C ILE A 8 -12.69 20.24 9.90
N VAL A 9 -13.34 20.68 8.83
CA VAL A 9 -14.03 19.79 7.90
C VAL A 9 -12.97 19.25 6.94
N PHE A 10 -12.53 18.02 7.17
CA PHE A 10 -11.65 17.32 6.24
C PHE A 10 -12.49 16.75 5.09
N ASN A 11 -12.16 17.14 3.86
CA ASN A 11 -12.65 16.45 2.68
C ASN A 11 -11.95 15.09 2.57
N VAL A 12 -12.73 14.03 2.32
CA VAL A 12 -12.21 12.67 2.20
C VAL A 12 -11.25 12.55 1.01
N ASP A 13 -11.50 13.28 -0.08
CA ASP A 13 -10.64 13.26 -1.27
C ASP A 13 -9.26 13.86 -0.99
N ASP A 14 -9.20 14.94 -0.22
CA ASP A 14 -7.94 15.59 0.18
C ASP A 14 -7.14 14.70 1.13
N LEU A 15 -7.84 13.97 2.01
CA LEU A 15 -7.24 12.97 2.88
C LEU A 15 -6.62 11.82 2.08
N LEU A 16 -7.35 11.27 1.10
CA LEU A 16 -6.85 10.21 0.23
C LEU A 16 -5.64 10.66 -0.58
N THR A 17 -5.70 11.86 -1.16
CA THR A 17 -4.59 12.45 -1.93
C THR A 17 -3.32 12.62 -1.08
N THR A 18 -3.48 12.91 0.21
CA THR A 18 -2.37 13.11 1.13
C THR A 18 -1.83 11.79 1.69
N LEU A 19 -2.72 10.84 2.01
CA LEU A 19 -2.34 9.58 2.65
C LEU A 19 -1.83 8.54 1.66
N GLU A 20 -2.34 8.50 0.43
CA GLU A 20 -1.91 7.50 -0.55
C GLU A 20 -0.39 7.51 -0.78
N PRO A 21 0.27 8.67 -1.01
CA PRO A 21 1.73 8.71 -1.18
C PRO A 21 2.49 8.24 0.06
N LEU A 22 1.99 8.59 1.25
CA LEU A 22 2.57 8.20 2.54
C LEU A 22 2.48 6.69 2.77
N ILE A 23 1.30 6.11 2.58
CA ILE A 23 1.06 4.66 2.68
C ILE A 23 1.93 3.93 1.65
N ARG A 24 1.97 4.41 0.41
CA ARG A 24 2.79 3.84 -0.65
C ARG A 24 4.28 3.88 -0.32
N ARG A 25 4.76 4.94 0.34
CA ARG A 25 6.16 5.05 0.78
C ARG A 25 6.47 4.01 1.85
N ILE A 26 5.65 3.95 2.91
CA ILE A 26 5.84 3.00 4.02
C ILE A 26 5.86 1.56 3.49
N ILE A 27 4.87 1.18 2.68
CA ILE A 27 4.81 -0.17 2.10
C ILE A 27 6.08 -0.48 1.29
N ARG A 28 6.60 0.48 0.51
CA ARG A 28 7.83 0.28 -0.26
C ARG A 28 9.06 0.12 0.63
N GLU A 29 9.17 0.91 1.69
CA GLU A 29 10.28 0.83 2.66
C GLU A 29 10.28 -0.54 3.34
N GLU A 30 9.13 -0.96 3.89
CA GLU A 30 8.99 -2.27 4.55
C GLU A 30 9.26 -3.44 3.57
N LEU A 31 8.72 -3.37 2.35
CA LEU A 31 8.98 -4.41 1.35
C LEU A 31 10.44 -4.43 0.87
N ALA A 32 11.12 -3.28 0.81
CA ALA A 32 12.53 -3.22 0.42
C ALA A 32 13.43 -3.82 1.50
N ASP A 33 13.15 -3.53 2.78
CA ASP A 33 13.84 -4.15 3.90
C ASP A 33 13.58 -5.67 3.93
N PHE A 34 12.35 -6.08 3.66
CA PHE A 34 11.98 -7.50 3.56
C PHE A 34 12.66 -8.21 2.37
N ALA A 35 12.79 -7.54 1.23
CA ALA A 35 13.40 -8.09 0.01
C ALA A 35 14.94 -8.14 0.05
N HIS A 36 15.59 -7.41 0.96
CA HIS A 36 17.04 -7.49 1.16
C HIS A 36 17.50 -8.91 1.54
N LEU A 37 16.58 -9.71 2.10
CA LEU A 37 16.73 -11.15 2.22
C LEU A 37 16.33 -11.77 0.88
N ASN A 38 17.32 -12.16 0.06
CA ASN A 38 17.22 -12.65 -1.33
C ASN A 38 16.09 -13.66 -1.65
N THR A 39 15.44 -14.24 -0.64
CA THR A 39 14.19 -14.99 -0.80
C THR A 39 13.45 -14.96 0.53
N PHE A 40 12.19 -14.52 0.53
CA PHE A 40 11.34 -14.57 1.72
C PHE A 40 10.17 -15.52 1.51
N TYR A 41 9.83 -16.25 2.56
CA TYR A 41 8.65 -17.10 2.59
C TYR A 41 7.45 -16.27 3.05
N LEU A 42 6.44 -16.15 2.20
CA LEU A 42 5.15 -15.62 2.58
C LEU A 42 4.31 -16.76 3.15
N GLU A 43 3.84 -16.60 4.39
CA GLU A 43 3.00 -17.59 5.03
C GLU A 43 1.64 -17.69 4.30
N PRO A 44 1.20 -18.91 3.91
CA PRO A 44 -0.11 -19.14 3.34
C PRO A 44 -1.23 -18.64 4.27
N ASN A 45 -2.33 -18.17 3.69
CA ASN A 45 -3.48 -17.58 4.40
C ASN A 45 -3.25 -16.18 4.99
N THR A 46 -2.10 -15.55 4.76
CA THR A 46 -1.94 -14.11 5.03
C THR A 46 -2.58 -13.28 3.90
N PRO A 47 -3.09 -12.06 4.19
CA PRO A 47 -3.63 -11.18 3.15
C PRO A 47 -2.60 -10.89 2.03
N LEU A 48 -1.35 -10.61 2.40
CA LEU A 48 -0.28 -10.33 1.44
C LEU A 48 0.02 -11.54 0.54
N TYR A 49 -0.02 -12.77 1.06
CA TYR A 49 0.14 -13.97 0.24
C TYR A 49 -0.95 -14.05 -0.84
N ASN A 50 -2.20 -13.81 -0.47
CA ASN A 50 -3.33 -13.82 -1.41
C ASN A 50 -3.20 -12.72 -2.47
N ASP A 51 -2.77 -11.52 -2.06
CA ASP A 51 -2.53 -10.39 -2.96
C ASP A 51 -1.41 -10.70 -3.97
N MET A 52 -0.31 -11.33 -3.52
CA MET A 52 0.77 -11.75 -4.40
C MET A 52 0.34 -12.83 -5.39
N GLN A 53 -0.46 -13.81 -4.96
CA GLN A 53 -1.04 -14.81 -5.88
C GLN A 53 -1.97 -14.18 -6.92
N ASP A 54 -2.76 -13.18 -6.54
CA ASP A 54 -3.63 -12.47 -7.47
C ASP A 54 -2.84 -11.61 -8.47
N ILE A 55 -1.77 -10.96 -8.01
CA ILE A 55 -0.85 -10.20 -8.88
C ILE A 55 -0.17 -11.13 -9.89
N GLU A 56 0.33 -12.28 -9.44
CA GLU A 56 0.92 -13.30 -10.32
C GLU A 56 -0.07 -13.76 -11.40
N LYS A 57 -1.30 -14.10 -11.00
CA LYS A 57 -2.37 -14.49 -11.95
C LYS A 57 -2.65 -13.39 -12.97
N ARG A 58 -2.75 -12.14 -12.53
CA ARG A 58 -3.00 -11.00 -13.44
C ARG A 58 -1.81 -10.70 -14.36
N ALA A 59 -0.58 -10.88 -13.88
CA ALA A 59 0.63 -10.73 -14.68
C ALA A 59 0.69 -11.79 -15.80
N LEU A 60 0.38 -13.06 -15.48
CA LEU A 60 0.29 -14.14 -16.48
C LEU A 60 -0.75 -13.86 -17.57
N LEU A 61 -1.84 -13.17 -17.22
CA LEU A 61 -2.88 -12.76 -18.17
C LEU A 61 -2.55 -11.46 -18.93
N GLY A 62 -1.35 -10.89 -18.74
CA GLY A 62 -0.92 -9.64 -19.36
C GLY A 62 -1.68 -8.40 -18.86
N LYS A 63 -2.41 -8.50 -17.74
CA LYS A 63 -3.23 -7.43 -17.18
C LYS A 63 -2.47 -6.50 -16.23
N VAL A 64 -1.24 -6.87 -15.87
CA VAL A 64 -0.37 -6.08 -14.99
C VAL A 64 1.01 -6.01 -15.64
N LYS A 65 1.54 -4.78 -15.78
CA LYS A 65 2.93 -4.55 -16.19
C LYS A 65 3.80 -4.48 -14.94
N LEU A 66 4.60 -5.52 -14.73
CA LEU A 66 5.64 -5.52 -13.70
C LEU A 66 6.87 -4.82 -14.28
N TYR A 67 7.46 -3.94 -13.48
CA TYR A 67 8.70 -3.26 -13.82
C TYR A 67 9.82 -3.95 -13.04
N SER A 68 10.82 -4.43 -13.77
CA SER A 68 12.09 -4.98 -13.25
C SER A 68 13.12 -3.88 -13.07
#